data_AF-A0A9P6S539-F1
#
_entry.id   AF-A0A9P6S539-F1
#
_cell.length_a   1.000
_cell.length_b   1.000
_cell.length_c   1.000
_cell.angle_alpha   90.00
_cell.angle_beta   90.00
_cell.angle_gamma   90.00
#
_symmetry.space_group_name_H-M   'P 1'
#
loop_
_entity.id
_entity.type
_entity.pdbx_description
1 polymer ?
#
loop_
_entity_poly.entity_id
_entity_poly.type
_entity_poly.pdbx_seq_one_letter_code
_entity_poly.pdbx_strand_id
1 'polypeptide(L)'
;MVKIFSFILIAATMAATLVGAAPVVPPTANKATVAIPTAPVNETAPIELIGDAEEDPMVTLNSNNPFSSSIRHRGKATWFTDSHGACNYRWNGYNEPIVALNAHQMGVQSWGNPACNRRVRIVNVNHPERTIVARIVDKCPGNQCAWGSLDLSPYAFKKLGHLDTGILNITWTYI
;
A
#
# COMPACT_ATOMS: atom_id res chain seq x y z
N MET A 1 -6.21 55.18 -45.26
CA MET A 1 -6.20 54.45 -43.97
C MET A 1 -5.32 53.21 -44.11
N VAL A 2 -4.15 53.17 -43.48
CA VAL A 2 -3.59 51.99 -42.77
C VAL A 2 -2.49 52.57 -41.85
N LYS A 3 -2.63 52.32 -40.54
CA LYS A 3 -1.74 52.81 -39.48
C LYS A 3 -0.51 51.92 -39.40
N ILE A 4 0.68 52.52 -39.45
CA ILE A 4 1.96 51.85 -39.16
C ILE A 4 2.08 51.78 -37.63
N PHE A 5 1.95 50.58 -37.07
CA PHE A 5 2.24 50.33 -35.65
C PHE A 5 3.71 49.97 -35.49
N SER A 6 4.39 50.81 -34.71
CA SER A 6 5.78 50.68 -34.28
C SER A 6 5.92 49.45 -33.37
N PHE A 7 6.77 48.51 -33.75
CA PHE A 7 7.12 47.36 -32.92
C PHE A 7 8.19 47.79 -31.92
N ILE A 8 7.78 47.99 -30.66
CA ILE A 8 8.70 48.20 -29.54
C ILE A 8 9.24 46.83 -29.12
N LEU A 9 10.54 46.62 -29.34
CA LEU A 9 11.30 45.46 -28.89
C LEU A 9 11.62 45.64 -27.40
N ILE A 10 10.89 44.96 -26.51
CA ILE A 10 11.19 44.94 -25.07
C ILE A 10 12.27 43.89 -24.83
N ALA A 11 13.51 44.33 -24.62
CA ALA A 11 14.60 43.48 -24.16
C ALA A 11 14.42 43.19 -22.66
N ALA A 12 14.03 41.96 -22.31
CA ALA A 12 13.97 41.49 -20.94
C ALA A 12 15.38 41.14 -20.44
N THR A 13 15.95 41.97 -19.58
CA THR A 13 17.18 41.69 -18.84
C THR A 13 16.91 40.62 -17.77
N MET A 14 17.48 39.43 -17.94
CA MET A 14 17.47 38.38 -16.92
C MET A 14 18.61 38.60 -15.93
N ALA A 15 18.28 38.93 -14.68
CA ALA A 15 19.23 38.94 -13.57
C ALA A 15 19.37 37.52 -13.01
N ALA A 16 20.54 36.91 -13.16
CA ALA A 16 20.87 35.62 -12.57
C ALA A 16 21.32 35.83 -11.11
N THR A 17 20.47 35.47 -10.15
CA THR A 17 20.85 35.39 -8.73
C THR A 17 21.59 34.07 -8.48
N LEU A 18 22.90 34.16 -8.24
CA LEU A 18 23.73 33.06 -7.75
C LEU A 18 23.34 32.74 -6.30
N VAL A 19 22.67 31.61 -6.09
CA VAL A 19 22.45 31.05 -4.75
C VAL A 19 23.72 30.29 -4.36
N GLY A 20 24.43 30.78 -3.34
CA GLY A 20 25.60 30.12 -2.78
C GLY A 20 25.25 28.76 -2.19
N ALA A 21 25.96 27.71 -2.61
CA ALA A 21 25.86 26.38 -2.02
C ALA A 21 26.46 26.39 -0.61
N ALA A 22 25.64 26.06 0.40
CA ALA A 22 26.11 25.81 1.76
C ALA A 22 26.95 24.51 1.81
N PRO A 23 28.00 24.43 2.65
CA PRO A 23 28.81 23.22 2.78
C PRO A 23 27.98 22.09 3.39
N VAL A 24 27.86 20.98 2.66
CA VAL A 24 27.24 19.74 3.12
C VAL A 24 28.21 19.05 4.10
N VAL A 25 27.85 19.04 5.38
CA VAL A 25 28.58 18.27 6.40
C VAL A 25 28.14 16.80 6.28
N PRO A 26 29.05 15.83 6.11
CA PRO A 26 28.70 14.43 6.03
C PRO A 26 28.22 13.90 7.41
N PRO A 27 27.18 13.06 7.46
CA PRO A 27 26.74 12.45 8.71
C PRO A 27 27.75 11.41 9.19
N THR A 28 28.26 11.62 10.41
CA THR A 28 29.14 10.69 11.12
C THR A 28 28.38 9.42 11.50
N ALA A 29 28.79 8.28 10.97
CA ALA A 29 28.22 6.97 11.29
C ALA A 29 28.64 6.54 12.71
N ASN A 30 27.71 6.57 13.67
CA ASN A 30 27.91 5.96 14.98
C ASN A 30 27.53 4.47 14.92
N LYS A 31 28.55 3.62 15.05
CA LYS A 31 28.44 2.16 15.12
C LYS A 31 28.02 1.76 16.54
N ALA A 32 26.72 1.59 16.76
CA ALA A 32 26.20 1.00 18.00
C ALA A 32 26.14 -0.53 17.85
N THR A 33 27.01 -1.23 18.58
CA THR A 33 27.00 -2.68 18.75
C THR A 33 25.93 -3.05 19.78
N VAL A 34 24.88 -3.75 19.37
CA VAL A 34 23.88 -4.33 20.28
C VAL A 34 24.22 -5.80 20.49
N ALA A 35 24.57 -6.14 21.73
CA ALA A 35 24.78 -7.52 22.16
C ALA A 35 23.44 -8.22 22.39
N ILE A 36 23.37 -9.48 21.96
CA ILE A 36 22.23 -10.40 22.12
C ILE A 36 22.43 -11.17 23.43
N PRO A 37 21.48 -11.15 24.38
CA PRO A 37 21.38 -12.18 25.41
C PRO A 37 20.38 -13.27 25.00
N THR A 38 20.90 -14.48 25.03
CA THR A 38 20.26 -15.80 24.89
C THR A 38 19.14 -16.07 25.90
N ALA A 39 18.13 -16.81 25.46
CA ALA A 39 16.97 -17.32 26.21
C ALA A 39 17.34 -18.19 27.44
N PRO A 40 16.37 -18.51 28.31
CA PRO A 40 15.64 -19.77 28.12
C PRO A 40 14.14 -19.74 28.44
N VAL A 41 13.51 -20.85 28.07
CA VAL A 41 12.09 -21.21 28.05
C VAL A 41 11.49 -21.58 29.42
N ASN A 42 10.15 -21.49 29.46
CA ASN A 42 9.19 -22.31 30.21
C ASN A 42 8.93 -21.98 31.70
N GLU A 43 7.77 -21.40 31.99
CA GLU A 43 7.01 -21.76 33.20
C GLU A 43 5.50 -21.64 32.97
N THR A 44 4.83 -22.74 33.27
CA THR A 44 3.40 -23.02 33.10
C THR A 44 2.60 -22.37 34.23
N ALA A 45 1.51 -21.70 33.92
CA ALA A 45 0.47 -21.34 34.90
C ALA A 45 -0.90 -21.88 34.44
N PRO A 46 -1.77 -22.31 35.38
CA PRO A 46 -2.94 -23.12 35.08
C PRO A 46 -4.12 -22.31 34.53
N ILE A 47 -4.89 -22.98 33.68
CA ILE A 47 -6.15 -22.52 33.10
C ILE A 47 -7.24 -22.64 34.17
N GLU A 48 -7.86 -21.52 34.53
CA GLU A 48 -9.13 -21.49 35.27
C GLU A 48 -10.27 -21.30 34.27
N LEU A 49 -11.22 -22.25 34.25
CA LEU A 49 -12.55 -22.10 33.63
C LEU A 49 -13.27 -20.94 34.35
N ILE A 50 -14.26 -20.21 33.85
CA ILE A 50 -15.54 -20.53 33.18
C ILE A 50 -16.08 -19.15 32.70
N GLY A 51 -16.83 -19.08 31.60
CA GLY A 51 -17.62 -17.86 31.30
C GLY A 51 -18.14 -17.75 29.89
N ASP A 52 -19.12 -18.60 29.58
CA ASP A 52 -20.23 -18.46 28.62
C ASP A 52 -20.26 -17.14 27.81
N ALA A 53 -19.72 -17.19 26.59
CA ALA A 53 -20.11 -16.27 25.52
C ALA A 53 -20.62 -17.13 24.38
N GLU A 54 -21.87 -16.90 23.99
CA GLU A 54 -22.63 -17.68 23.04
C GLU A 54 -21.80 -18.02 21.79
N GLU A 55 -21.55 -19.32 21.60
CA GLU A 55 -20.88 -19.85 20.42
C GLU A 55 -21.80 -19.67 19.20
N ASP A 56 -21.67 -18.52 18.54
CA ASP A 56 -21.92 -18.41 17.11
C ASP A 56 -21.22 -19.62 16.44
N PRO A 57 -21.91 -20.50 15.70
CA PRO A 57 -21.34 -21.76 15.24
C PRO A 57 -20.04 -21.49 14.53
N MET A 58 -18.94 -21.96 15.13
CA MET A 58 -17.62 -22.01 14.53
C MET A 58 -17.78 -22.71 13.18
N VAL A 59 -17.85 -21.91 12.11
CA VAL A 59 -17.71 -22.40 10.75
C VAL A 59 -16.34 -23.07 10.74
N THR A 60 -16.35 -24.40 10.69
CA THR A 60 -15.16 -25.22 10.54
C THR A 60 -14.52 -24.89 9.19
N LEU A 61 -13.70 -23.85 9.15
CA LEU A 61 -12.95 -23.43 7.97
C LEU A 61 -11.74 -24.36 7.79
N ASN A 62 -11.99 -25.64 7.53
CA ASN A 62 -11.01 -26.56 6.94
C ASN A 62 -10.84 -26.25 5.43
N SER A 63 -10.75 -24.97 5.07
CA SER A 63 -10.38 -24.56 3.73
C SER A 63 -8.96 -24.03 3.80
N ASN A 64 -8.00 -24.86 3.36
CA ASN A 64 -6.62 -24.44 3.08
C ASN A 64 -6.54 -23.45 1.89
N ASN A 65 -7.63 -22.73 1.58
CA ASN A 65 -7.69 -21.77 0.50
C ASN A 65 -7.21 -20.39 1.02
N PRO A 66 -6.01 -19.93 0.64
CA PRO A 66 -5.50 -18.62 1.05
C PRO A 66 -6.32 -17.45 0.49
N PHE A 67 -7.24 -17.72 -0.45
CA PHE A 67 -8.12 -16.74 -1.08
C PHE A 67 -9.57 -16.82 -0.58
N SER A 68 -9.80 -17.40 0.60
CA SER A 68 -11.14 -17.50 1.16
C SER A 68 -11.73 -16.10 1.43
N SER A 69 -13.00 -15.89 1.06
CA SER A 69 -13.74 -14.67 1.38
C SER A 69 -14.11 -14.55 2.86
N SER A 70 -14.03 -15.65 3.62
CA SER A 70 -14.23 -15.68 5.08
C SER A 70 -13.03 -15.13 5.85
N ILE A 71 -11.85 -15.02 5.23
CA ILE A 71 -10.64 -14.50 5.86
C ILE A 71 -10.59 -12.99 5.65
N ARG A 72 -10.62 -12.25 6.76
CA ARG A 72 -10.48 -10.78 6.75
C ARG A 72 -9.06 -10.39 7.10
N HIS A 73 -8.44 -9.63 6.19
CA HIS A 73 -7.12 -9.05 6.37
C HIS A 73 -7.24 -7.61 6.90
N ARG A 74 -6.21 -7.16 7.59
CA ARG A 74 -6.06 -5.78 8.08
C ARG A 74 -4.66 -5.28 7.74
N GLY A 75 -4.55 -4.03 7.30
CA GLY A 75 -3.27 -3.43 6.99
C GLY A 75 -3.38 -1.96 6.65
N LYS A 76 -2.36 -1.46 5.96
CA LYS A 76 -2.32 -0.10 5.42
C LYS A 76 -2.62 -0.11 3.93
N ALA A 77 -3.21 0.97 3.44
CA ALA A 77 -3.26 1.27 2.01
C ALA A 77 -2.37 2.47 1.70
N THR A 78 -1.51 2.34 0.70
CA THR A 78 -0.80 3.44 0.00
C THR A 78 -1.30 3.52 -1.43
N TRP A 79 -0.64 4.31 -2.29
CA TRP A 79 -0.92 4.30 -3.72
C TRP A 79 0.33 4.41 -4.60
N PHE A 80 0.23 3.89 -5.84
CA PHE A 80 1.30 3.85 -6.84
C PHE A 80 0.79 4.21 -8.25
N THR A 81 1.68 4.54 -9.19
CA THR A 81 1.31 5.06 -10.52
C THR A 81 1.84 4.25 -11.71
N ASP A 82 2.43 3.08 -11.45
CA ASP A 82 2.91 2.22 -12.53
C ASP A 82 1.78 1.76 -13.44
N SER A 83 2.15 1.31 -14.65
CA SER A 83 1.21 0.82 -15.67
C SER A 83 1.39 -0.67 -15.98
N HIS A 84 2.30 -1.35 -15.28
CA HIS A 84 2.66 -2.75 -15.46
C HIS A 84 3.36 -3.30 -14.21
N GLY A 85 3.39 -4.63 -14.03
CA GLY A 85 3.96 -5.27 -12.84
C GLY A 85 3.88 -6.79 -12.86
N ALA A 86 3.98 -7.41 -11.68
CA ALA A 86 4.26 -8.84 -11.47
C ALA A 86 3.29 -9.80 -12.18
N CYS A 87 2.02 -9.40 -12.38
CA CYS A 87 1.03 -10.25 -13.04
C CYS A 87 1.08 -10.25 -14.58
N ASN A 88 1.99 -9.49 -15.19
CA ASN A 88 2.12 -9.35 -16.63
C ASN A 88 0.85 -8.81 -17.34
N TYR A 89 0.16 -7.85 -16.70
CA TYR A 89 -0.94 -7.10 -17.29
C TYR A 89 -0.52 -5.65 -17.55
N ARG A 90 -1.19 -4.97 -18.47
CA ARG A 90 -1.14 -3.50 -18.58
C ARG A 90 -2.42 -2.91 -18.01
N TRP A 91 -2.32 -1.72 -17.43
CA TRP A 91 -3.47 -1.01 -16.84
C TRP A 91 -3.25 0.50 -16.87
N ASN A 92 -4.32 1.25 -16.64
CA ASN A 92 -4.29 2.66 -16.31
C ASN A 92 -4.80 2.89 -14.88
N GLY A 93 -3.88 3.11 -13.93
CA GLY A 93 -4.21 3.25 -12.50
C GLY A 93 -5.08 4.47 -12.16
N TYR A 94 -5.14 5.48 -13.03
CA TYR A 94 -6.02 6.64 -12.82
C TYR A 94 -7.49 6.35 -13.17
N ASN A 95 -7.76 5.27 -13.91
CA ASN A 95 -9.10 4.92 -14.40
C ASN A 95 -9.58 3.53 -13.95
N GLU A 96 -8.67 2.67 -13.46
CA GLU A 96 -8.98 1.30 -13.06
C GLU A 96 -8.76 1.07 -11.56
N PRO A 97 -9.69 0.40 -10.86
CA PRO A 97 -9.47 -0.03 -9.48
C PRO A 97 -8.56 -1.26 -9.46
N ILE A 98 -7.26 -1.02 -9.32
CA ILE A 98 -6.24 -2.07 -9.25
C ILE A 98 -5.41 -1.95 -7.97
N VAL A 99 -4.73 -3.02 -7.62
CA VAL A 99 -3.92 -3.12 -6.40
C VAL A 99 -2.68 -3.96 -6.63
N ALA A 100 -1.58 -3.56 -5.99
CA ALA A 100 -0.42 -4.40 -5.73
C ALA A 100 -0.58 -5.10 -4.36
N LEU A 101 -0.55 -6.42 -4.37
CA LEU A 101 -0.63 -7.24 -3.15
C LEU A 101 0.74 -7.29 -2.47
N ASN A 102 0.80 -7.21 -1.14
CA ASN A 102 2.07 -7.34 -0.42
C ASN A 102 2.79 -8.67 -0.75
N ALA A 103 4.12 -8.61 -0.84
CA ALA A 103 4.94 -9.76 -1.22
C ALA A 103 4.81 -10.96 -0.27
N HIS A 104 4.47 -10.74 1.01
CA HIS A 104 4.32 -11.83 1.97
C HIS A 104 3.11 -12.72 1.66
N GLN A 105 2.00 -12.13 1.21
CA GLN A 105 0.80 -12.86 0.80
C GLN A 105 0.84 -13.30 -0.67
N MET A 106 1.49 -12.53 -1.54
CA MET A 106 1.61 -12.90 -2.95
C MET A 106 2.64 -14.02 -3.16
N GLY A 107 3.69 -14.08 -2.33
CA GLY A 107 4.77 -15.04 -2.45
C GLY A 107 5.78 -14.71 -3.56
N VAL A 108 6.58 -15.71 -3.92
CA VAL A 108 7.73 -15.53 -4.82
C VAL A 108 7.34 -15.42 -6.29
N GLN A 109 6.30 -16.15 -6.72
CA GLN A 109 5.89 -16.22 -8.12
C GLN A 109 5.38 -14.86 -8.60
N SER A 110 5.72 -14.51 -9.85
CA SER A 110 5.24 -13.29 -10.51
C SER A 110 4.25 -13.67 -11.62
N TRP A 111 4.73 -13.87 -12.85
CA TRP A 111 3.83 -14.25 -13.95
C TRP A 111 3.14 -15.60 -13.68
N GLY A 112 1.82 -15.63 -13.85
CA GLY A 112 0.99 -16.81 -13.60
C GLY A 112 0.69 -17.05 -12.12
N ASN A 113 1.04 -16.11 -11.24
CA ASN A 113 0.73 -16.23 -9.81
C ASN A 113 -0.80 -16.37 -9.61
N PRO A 114 -1.26 -17.31 -8.78
CA PRO A 114 -2.68 -17.56 -8.57
C PRO A 114 -3.45 -16.40 -7.92
N ALA A 115 -2.76 -15.41 -7.33
CA ALA A 115 -3.38 -14.19 -6.82
C ALA A 115 -3.74 -13.19 -7.93
N CYS A 116 -3.07 -13.26 -9.08
CA CYS A 116 -3.30 -12.37 -10.20
C CYS A 116 -4.74 -12.47 -10.72
N ASN A 117 -5.32 -11.33 -11.11
CA ASN A 117 -6.70 -11.18 -11.59
C ASN A 117 -7.79 -11.50 -10.54
N ARG A 118 -7.44 -11.96 -9.33
CA ARG A 118 -8.39 -12.03 -8.22
C ARG A 118 -8.81 -10.62 -7.81
N ARG A 119 -9.96 -10.54 -7.16
CA ARG A 119 -10.52 -9.29 -6.64
C ARG A 119 -10.55 -9.31 -5.13
N VAL A 120 -10.38 -8.12 -4.56
CA VAL A 120 -10.48 -7.87 -3.13
C VAL A 120 -11.48 -6.75 -2.90
N ARG A 121 -12.31 -6.90 -1.87
CA ARG A 121 -13.15 -5.81 -1.35
C ARG A 121 -12.39 -5.13 -0.23
N ILE A 122 -12.13 -3.84 -0.37
CA ILE A 122 -11.33 -3.03 0.52
C ILE A 122 -12.24 -2.02 1.20
N VAL A 123 -12.11 -1.88 2.52
CA VAL A 123 -12.91 -1.00 3.36
C VAL A 123 -11.97 -0.09 4.15
N ASN A 124 -12.26 1.22 4.17
CA ASN A 124 -11.56 2.14 5.06
C ASN A 124 -12.04 1.92 6.50
N VAL A 125 -11.12 1.67 7.43
CA VAL A 125 -11.45 1.40 8.85
C VAL A 125 -12.13 2.58 9.52
N ASN A 126 -11.71 3.81 9.19
CA ASN A 126 -12.24 5.02 9.81
C ASN A 126 -13.54 5.50 9.14
N HIS A 127 -13.82 5.00 7.94
CA HIS A 127 -14.97 5.38 7.11
C HIS A 127 -15.54 4.13 6.44
N PRO A 128 -16.24 3.24 7.17
CA PRO A 128 -16.68 1.94 6.65
C PRO A 128 -17.60 2.02 5.43
N GLU A 129 -18.31 3.13 5.25
CA GLU A 129 -19.11 3.42 4.07
C GLU A 129 -18.26 3.58 2.80
N ARG A 130 -16.96 3.88 2.94
CA ARG A 130 -16.00 3.97 1.85
C ARG A 130 -15.41 2.59 1.59
N THR A 131 -15.97 1.95 0.57
CA THR A 131 -15.62 0.60 0.14
C THR A 131 -15.36 0.57 -1.37
N ILE A 132 -14.38 -0.21 -1.81
CA ILE A 132 -14.11 -0.44 -3.25
C ILE A 132 -13.71 -1.89 -3.51
N VAL A 133 -14.04 -2.40 -4.69
CA VAL A 133 -13.50 -3.66 -5.20
C VAL A 133 -12.38 -3.36 -6.16
N ALA A 134 -11.21 -3.95 -5.94
CA ALA A 134 -10.03 -3.78 -6.79
C ALA A 134 -9.48 -5.12 -7.25
N ARG A 135 -8.87 -5.12 -8.45
CA ARG A 135 -8.24 -6.31 -9.06
C ARG A 135 -6.73 -6.34 -8.74
N ILE A 136 -6.23 -7.49 -8.33
CA ILE A 136 -4.80 -7.70 -8.08
C ILE A 136 -4.07 -7.81 -9.42
N VAL A 137 -3.11 -6.91 -9.64
CA VAL A 137 -2.32 -6.83 -10.88
C VAL A 137 -0.82 -6.76 -10.66
N ASP A 138 -0.39 -6.59 -9.41
CA ASP A 138 1.02 -6.40 -9.10
C ASP A 138 1.39 -6.90 -7.69
N LYS A 139 2.68 -6.89 -7.39
CA LYS A 139 3.29 -7.22 -6.11
C LYS A 139 3.97 -5.99 -5.51
N CYS A 140 3.53 -5.58 -4.33
CA CYS A 140 4.25 -4.58 -3.55
C CYS A 140 5.42 -5.23 -2.77
N PRO A 141 6.67 -4.73 -2.87
CA PRO A 141 7.82 -5.27 -2.17
C PRO A 141 7.64 -5.34 -0.63
N GLY A 142 8.16 -6.37 0.02
CA GLY A 142 7.95 -6.61 1.45
C GLY A 142 8.56 -5.56 2.38
N ASN A 143 9.60 -4.84 1.94
CA ASN A 143 10.17 -3.70 2.68
C ASN A 143 9.29 -2.44 2.60
N GLN A 144 8.26 -2.42 1.76
CA GLN A 144 7.33 -1.30 1.58
C GLN A 144 5.92 -1.66 2.05
N CYS A 145 5.48 -2.90 1.80
CA CYS A 145 4.17 -3.40 2.21
C CYS A 145 4.29 -4.59 3.16
N ALA A 146 3.98 -4.33 4.43
CA ALA A 146 3.81 -5.37 5.43
C ALA A 146 2.64 -6.32 5.10
N TRP A 147 2.60 -7.47 5.77
CA TRP A 147 1.46 -8.40 5.70
C TRP A 147 0.12 -7.65 5.89
N GLY A 148 -0.87 -7.99 5.05
CA GLY A 148 -2.19 -7.37 5.06
C GLY A 148 -2.27 -5.98 4.41
N SER A 149 -1.13 -5.35 4.07
CA SER A 149 -1.12 -4.05 3.40
C SER A 149 -1.27 -4.18 1.89
N LEU A 150 -1.80 -3.15 1.26
CA LEU A 150 -2.10 -3.06 -0.17
C LEU A 150 -1.56 -1.74 -0.72
N ASP A 151 -1.03 -1.75 -1.94
CA ASP A 151 -0.67 -0.51 -2.65
C ASP A 151 -1.68 -0.29 -3.78
N LEU A 152 -2.48 0.78 -3.70
CA LEU A 152 -3.67 0.96 -4.53
C LEU A 152 -3.39 1.82 -5.75
N SER A 153 -4.18 1.66 -6.80
CA SER A 153 -4.23 2.66 -7.85
C SER A 153 -4.79 3.99 -7.33
N PRO A 154 -4.45 5.14 -7.94
CA PRO A 154 -5.04 6.42 -7.56
C PRO A 154 -6.57 6.42 -7.69
N TYR A 155 -7.11 5.69 -8.66
CA TYR A 155 -8.56 5.50 -8.80
C TYR A 155 -9.15 4.80 -7.56
N ALA A 156 -8.58 3.67 -7.12
CA ALA A 156 -9.06 2.91 -5.98
C ALA A 156 -8.87 3.69 -4.66
N PHE A 157 -7.71 4.32 -4.46
CA PHE A 157 -7.42 5.08 -3.25
C PHE A 157 -8.40 6.25 -3.06
N LYS A 158 -8.72 6.98 -4.14
CA LYS A 158 -9.69 8.09 -4.11
C LYS A 158 -11.11 7.67 -3.72
N LYS A 159 -11.47 6.39 -3.82
CA LYS A 159 -12.74 5.86 -3.32
C LYS A 159 -12.72 5.63 -1.80
N LEU A 160 -11.55 5.53 -1.19
CA LEU A 160 -11.35 5.28 0.23
C LEU A 160 -10.94 6.53 1.01
N GLY A 161 -10.20 7.46 0.40
CA GLY A 161 -9.68 8.68 1.02
C GLY A 161 -9.05 9.65 0.02
N HIS A 162 -8.35 10.66 0.53
CA HIS A 162 -7.65 11.66 -0.31
C HIS A 162 -6.21 11.22 -0.54
N LEU A 163 -5.68 11.37 -1.76
CA LEU A 163 -4.29 10.97 -2.06
C LEU A 163 -3.26 11.64 -1.13
N ASP A 164 -3.51 12.89 -0.74
CA ASP A 164 -2.63 13.66 0.15
C ASP A 164 -2.60 13.12 1.59
N THR A 165 -3.57 12.29 1.99
CA THR A 165 -3.49 11.54 3.25
C THR A 165 -2.33 10.54 3.22
N GLY A 166 -1.96 10.05 2.03
CA GLY A 166 -0.85 9.13 1.79
C GLY A 166 -1.12 7.70 2.23
N ILE A 167 -1.56 7.50 3.48
CA ILE A 167 -1.74 6.19 4.10
C ILE A 167 -3.11 6.09 4.76
N LEU A 168 -3.85 5.02 4.46
CA LEU A 168 -5.14 4.71 5.11
C LEU A 168 -5.06 3.41 5.92
N ASN A 169 -5.83 3.32 6.99
CA ASN A 169 -6.11 2.03 7.65
C ASN A 169 -7.21 1.30 6.89
N ILE A 170 -6.97 0.06 6.48
CA ILE A 170 -7.95 -0.73 5.73
C ILE A 170 -8.17 -2.12 6.31
N THR A 171 -9.34 -2.66 6.05
CA THR A 171 -9.59 -4.11 6.05
C THR A 171 -9.98 -4.56 4.66
N TRP A 172 -9.76 -5.83 4.35
CA TRP A 172 -10.18 -6.39 3.07
C TRP A 172 -10.39 -7.90 3.11
N THR A 173 -11.17 -8.40 2.14
CA THR A 173 -11.39 -9.84 1.91
C THR A 173 -11.28 -10.15 0.42
N TYR A 174 -10.90 -11.37 0.07
CA TYR A 174 -11.06 -11.89 -1.28
C TYR A 174 -12.55 -12.05 -1.63
N ILE A 175 -12.89 -11.98 -2.92
CA ILE A 175 -14.25 -12.16 -3.44
C ILE A 175 -14.29 -13.06 -4.67
#